data_AF-A0A5B8VHZ5-F1
#
_entry.id   AF-A0A5B8VHZ5-F1
#
_cell.length_a   1.000
_cell.length_b   1.000
_cell.length_c   1.000
_cell.angle_alpha   90.00
_cell.angle_beta   90.00
_cell.angle_gamma   90.00
#
_symmetry.space_group_name_H-M   'P 1'
#
loop_
_entity.id
_entity.type
_entity.pdbx_description
1 polymer ?
#
loop_
_entity_poly.entity_id
_entity_poly.type
_entity_poly.pdbx_seq_one_letter_code
_entity_poly.pdbx_strand_id
1 'polypeptide(L)'
;MKINLFKKKQMKWCLSATALLLLFASCNKALHDGPIDSTYGDAFWVSQSNVEKATAALYGQFRADIRQGQSYFIFGDLTSGTFLPASNNSNFQVKASTNPPYNFSYVPYKEGDLQDWSRFYKVIAQANLILENVPKMSASSFPSESSRNRYLGEALFMRAYTYFILPASGEIPCMFPAPLMMLTMDISHPLPDLMRTKSWIPA
;
A
#
# COMPACT_ATOMS: atom_id res chain seq x y z
N MET A 1 -67.90 -44.76 -10.28
CA MET A 1 -66.62 -44.74 -9.53
C MET A 1 -65.39 -44.22 -10.33
N LYS A 2 -65.34 -44.33 -11.67
CA LYS A 2 -64.15 -43.96 -12.49
C LYS A 2 -63.85 -42.44 -12.61
N ILE A 3 -64.85 -41.56 -12.43
CA ILE A 3 -64.72 -40.10 -12.62
C ILE A 3 -63.84 -39.45 -11.53
N ASN A 4 -63.88 -39.95 -10.28
CA ASN A 4 -63.11 -39.40 -9.17
C ASN A 4 -61.61 -39.74 -9.24
N LEU A 5 -61.25 -40.82 -9.95
CA LEU A 5 -59.85 -41.21 -10.17
C LEU A 5 -59.17 -40.33 -11.23
N PHE A 6 -59.91 -39.94 -12.28
CA PHE A 6 -59.40 -39.01 -13.29
C PHE A 6 -59.14 -37.61 -12.72
N LYS A 7 -60.04 -37.07 -11.89
CA LYS A 7 -59.82 -35.77 -11.22
C LYS A 7 -58.62 -35.79 -10.26
N LYS A 8 -58.42 -36.88 -9.52
CA LYS A 8 -57.24 -37.05 -8.65
C LYS A 8 -55.94 -37.18 -9.44
N LYS A 9 -55.95 -37.82 -10.62
CA LYS A 9 -54.79 -37.90 -11.50
C LYS A 9 -54.46 -36.51 -12.06
N GLN A 10 -55.44 -35.78 -12.59
CA GLN A 10 -55.26 -34.42 -13.10
C GLN A 10 -54.75 -33.44 -12.01
N MET A 11 -55.25 -33.54 -10.79
CA MET A 11 -54.81 -32.68 -9.67
C MET A 11 -53.35 -32.91 -9.24
N LYS A 12 -52.86 -34.16 -9.31
CA LYS A 12 -51.44 -34.49 -9.06
C LYS A 12 -50.51 -33.91 -10.12
N TRP A 13 -50.98 -33.85 -11.38
CA TRP A 13 -50.21 -33.30 -12.49
C TRP A 13 -50.14 -31.77 -12.41
N CYS A 14 -51.22 -31.10 -11.99
CA CYS A 14 -51.20 -29.67 -11.72
C CYS A 14 -50.26 -29.31 -10.56
N LEU A 15 -50.30 -30.03 -9.43
CA LEU A 15 -49.39 -29.79 -8.31
C LEU A 15 -47.91 -30.00 -8.69
N SER A 16 -47.62 -31.03 -9.49
CA SER A 16 -46.25 -31.29 -9.97
C SER A 16 -45.77 -30.22 -10.95
N ALA A 17 -46.65 -29.68 -11.79
CA ALA A 17 -46.31 -28.60 -12.71
C ALA A 17 -46.05 -27.27 -11.97
N THR A 18 -46.84 -26.96 -10.95
CA THR A 18 -46.61 -25.77 -10.10
C THR A 18 -45.31 -25.88 -9.30
N ALA A 19 -44.98 -27.06 -8.77
CA ALA A 19 -43.71 -27.30 -8.09
C ALA A 19 -42.50 -27.16 -9.04
N LEU A 20 -42.64 -27.60 -10.30
CA LEU A 20 -41.58 -27.46 -11.31
C LEU A 20 -41.38 -26.00 -11.74
N LEU A 21 -42.46 -25.19 -11.79
CA LEU A 21 -42.39 -23.75 -12.09
C LEU A 21 -41.68 -22.94 -11.00
N LEU A 22 -41.78 -23.38 -9.73
CA LEU A 22 -41.09 -22.74 -8.61
C LEU A 22 -39.57 -22.98 -8.62
N LEU A 23 -39.09 -24.03 -9.30
CA LEU A 23 -37.65 -24.29 -9.46
C LEU A 23 -36.96 -23.34 -10.47
N PHE A 24 -37.73 -22.64 -11.30
CA PHE A 24 -37.21 -21.62 -12.22
C PHE A 24 -37.32 -20.19 -11.69
N ALA A 25 -37.88 -20.00 -10.50
CA ALA A 25 -37.89 -18.71 -9.80
C ALA A 25 -36.53 -18.48 -9.11
N SER A 26 -35.49 -18.27 -9.93
CA SER A 26 -34.19 -17.83 -9.45
C SER A 26 -34.21 -16.31 -9.24
N CYS A 27 -33.91 -15.85 -8.02
CA CYS A 27 -33.68 -14.44 -7.75
C CYS A 27 -32.36 -14.00 -8.41
N ASN A 28 -32.43 -13.48 -9.63
CA ASN A 28 -31.29 -12.93 -10.39
C ASN A 28 -30.77 -11.58 -9.84
N LYS A 29 -31.31 -11.08 -8.73
CA LYS A 29 -30.70 -9.93 -8.05
C LYS A 29 -29.62 -10.45 -7.12
N ALA A 30 -28.42 -10.64 -7.69
CA ALA A 30 -27.21 -10.69 -6.90
C ALA A 30 -27.20 -9.48 -5.96
N LEU A 31 -27.05 -9.75 -4.66
CA LEU A 31 -26.93 -8.73 -3.63
C LEU A 31 -25.61 -8.00 -3.89
N HIS A 32 -25.68 -6.85 -4.57
CA HIS A 32 -24.55 -5.96 -4.86
C HIS A 32 -24.15 -5.19 -3.59
N ASP A 33 -23.92 -5.90 -2.49
CA ASP A 33 -23.33 -5.31 -1.29
C ASP A 33 -21.82 -5.36 -1.46
N GLY A 34 -21.32 -4.51 -2.37
CA GLY A 34 -19.91 -4.12 -2.33
C GLY A 34 -19.63 -3.42 -1.00
N PRO A 35 -18.37 -3.43 -0.51
CA PRO A 35 -18.02 -2.75 0.73
C PRO A 35 -18.39 -1.26 0.62
N ILE A 36 -19.38 -0.85 1.42
CA ILE A 36 -19.98 0.49 1.39
C ILE A 36 -18.93 1.58 1.70
N ASP A 37 -17.88 1.21 2.44
CA ASP A 37 -16.81 2.10 2.91
C ASP A 37 -15.41 1.75 2.37
N SER A 38 -15.30 1.05 1.22
CA SER A 38 -13.98 0.76 0.65
C SER A 38 -13.33 2.01 0.05
N THR A 39 -12.19 2.41 0.60
CA THR A 39 -11.29 3.43 0.06
C THR A 39 -10.54 3.00 -1.22
N TYR A 40 -10.68 1.74 -1.64
CA TYR A 40 -9.91 1.13 -2.72
C TYR A 40 -10.67 1.00 -4.05
N GLY A 41 -11.87 1.58 -4.17
CA GLY A 41 -12.68 1.51 -5.39
C GLY A 41 -12.72 2.81 -6.18
N ASP A 42 -13.14 2.71 -7.44
CA ASP A 42 -13.39 3.86 -8.35
C ASP A 42 -14.34 4.90 -7.72
N ALA A 43 -15.22 4.46 -6.81
CA ALA A 43 -16.15 5.32 -6.08
C ALA A 43 -15.48 6.31 -5.10
N PHE A 44 -14.22 6.05 -4.68
CA PHE A 44 -13.50 6.93 -3.77
C PHE A 44 -12.94 8.18 -4.50
N TRP A 45 -12.44 8.01 -5.72
CA TRP A 45 -11.73 9.04 -6.48
C TRP A 45 -12.66 9.95 -7.28
N VAL A 46 -13.62 10.59 -6.58
CA VAL A 46 -14.68 11.39 -7.22
C VAL A 46 -14.62 12.87 -6.87
N SER A 47 -14.06 13.23 -5.71
CA SER A 47 -14.05 14.60 -5.20
C SER A 47 -12.69 15.02 -4.65
N GLN A 48 -12.38 16.32 -4.70
CA GLN A 48 -11.19 16.87 -4.05
C GLN A 48 -11.10 16.50 -2.56
N SER A 49 -12.22 16.51 -1.83
CA SER A 49 -12.24 16.19 -0.40
C SER A 49 -11.74 14.76 -0.13
N ASN A 50 -12.03 13.80 -1.01
CA ASN A 50 -11.51 12.44 -0.87
C ASN A 50 -10.01 12.37 -1.15
N VAL A 51 -9.52 13.13 -2.14
CA VAL A 51 -8.08 13.26 -2.41
C VAL A 51 -7.37 13.87 -1.20
N GLU A 52 -7.92 14.91 -0.60
CA GLU A 52 -7.37 15.52 0.61
C GLU A 52 -7.27 14.53 1.78
N LYS A 53 -8.31 13.71 1.99
CA LYS A 53 -8.28 12.63 2.98
C LYS A 53 -7.19 11.59 2.67
N ALA A 54 -7.04 11.21 1.40
CA ALA A 54 -6.01 10.26 0.98
C ALA A 54 -4.58 10.82 1.20
N THR A 55 -4.38 12.10 0.91
CA THR A 55 -3.11 12.80 1.16
C THR A 55 -2.84 12.97 2.66
N ALA A 56 -3.86 13.30 3.46
CA ALA A 56 -3.72 13.35 4.92
C ALA A 56 -3.36 11.98 5.50
N ALA A 57 -3.97 10.90 4.98
CA ALA A 57 -3.63 9.53 5.35
C ALA A 57 -2.19 9.16 4.97
N LEU A 58 -1.72 9.60 3.79
CA LEU A 58 -0.32 9.43 3.36
C LEU A 58 0.66 10.04 4.38
N TYR A 59 0.43 11.31 4.78
CA TYR A 59 1.24 11.95 5.80
C TYR A 59 1.14 11.27 7.17
N GLY A 60 -0.08 10.88 7.56
CA GLY A 60 -0.34 10.20 8.82
C GLY A 60 0.40 8.87 8.93
N GLN A 61 0.33 8.06 7.88
CA GLN A 61 1.02 6.77 7.77
C GLN A 61 2.53 6.95 7.84
N PHE A 62 3.10 7.83 7.01
CA PHE A 62 4.53 8.12 7.03
C PHE A 62 5.00 8.56 8.43
N ARG A 63 4.25 9.47 9.05
CA ARG A 63 4.53 9.98 10.39
C ARG A 63 4.47 8.89 11.47
N ALA A 64 3.63 7.87 11.30
CA ALA A 64 3.59 6.72 12.21
C ALA A 64 4.80 5.81 11.98
N ASP A 65 5.12 5.52 10.72
CA ASP A 65 6.16 4.57 10.31
C ASP A 65 7.58 5.03 10.70
N ILE A 66 7.87 6.34 10.64
CA ILE A 66 9.15 6.89 11.10
C ILE A 66 9.31 6.85 12.62
N ARG A 67 8.20 6.87 13.38
CA ARG A 67 8.20 6.83 14.84
C ARG A 67 8.20 5.41 15.39
N GLN A 68 7.76 4.44 14.60
CA GLN A 68 7.72 3.05 15.01
C GLN A 68 9.09 2.59 15.48
N GLY A 69 9.14 1.95 16.64
CA GLY A 69 10.38 1.48 17.25
C GLY A 69 11.37 2.60 17.65
N GLN A 70 11.00 3.88 17.53
CA GLN A 70 11.93 5.03 17.59
C GLN A 70 13.00 4.97 16.48
N SER A 71 12.68 4.35 15.33
CA SER A 71 13.66 4.04 14.29
C SER A 71 14.37 5.27 13.74
N TYR A 72 13.65 6.37 13.51
CA TYR A 72 14.26 7.59 12.98
C TYR A 72 15.30 8.19 13.94
N PHE A 73 15.00 8.24 15.23
CA PHE A 73 15.94 8.68 16.26
C PHE A 73 17.14 7.73 16.38
N ILE A 74 16.89 6.41 16.35
CA ILE A 74 17.94 5.41 16.49
C ILE A 74 18.92 5.47 15.31
N PHE A 75 18.44 5.59 14.07
CA PHE A 75 19.30 5.66 12.90
C PHE A 75 19.99 7.02 12.72
N GLY A 76 19.29 8.12 13.01
CA GLY A 76 19.78 9.48 12.75
C GLY A 76 20.64 10.06 13.87
N ASP A 77 20.26 9.82 15.13
CA ASP A 77 20.84 10.52 16.27
C ASP A 77 21.64 9.58 17.17
N LEU A 78 21.12 8.39 17.49
CA LEU A 78 21.75 7.49 18.45
C LEU A 78 23.10 6.93 17.96
N THR A 79 23.23 6.73 16.65
CA THR A 79 24.48 6.30 15.99
C THR A 79 25.61 7.33 16.11
N SER A 80 25.32 8.59 16.40
CA SER A 80 26.32 9.67 16.52
C SER A 80 27.28 9.51 17.71
N GLY A 81 26.94 8.67 18.70
CA GLY A 81 27.76 8.48 19.90
C GLY A 81 27.76 9.67 20.87
N THR A 82 26.92 10.68 20.64
CA THR A 82 26.84 11.91 21.46
C THR A 82 25.91 11.79 22.67
N PHE A 83 25.06 10.77 22.71
CA PHE A 83 24.07 10.59 23.77
C PHE A 83 24.69 9.93 25.01
N LEU A 84 24.61 10.63 26.14
CA LEU A 84 24.99 10.11 27.46
C LEU A 84 23.78 9.49 28.16
N PRO A 85 23.95 8.39 28.91
CA PRO A 85 22.84 7.74 29.58
C PRO A 85 22.38 8.57 30.78
N ALA A 86 21.07 8.79 30.90
CA ALA A 86 20.49 9.33 32.12
C ALA A 86 20.34 8.19 33.14
N SER A 87 21.38 7.95 33.94
CA SER A 87 21.44 6.90 34.98
C SER A 87 21.30 5.45 34.48
N ASN A 88 21.59 4.50 35.38
CA ASN A 88 22.04 3.13 35.19
C ASN A 88 21.08 2.13 34.48
N ASN A 89 20.14 2.59 33.63
CA ASN A 89 19.08 1.76 33.05
C ASN A 89 18.70 2.09 31.59
N SER A 90 19.59 2.75 30.84
CA SER A 90 19.28 3.14 29.46
C SER A 90 19.59 1.99 28.48
N ASN A 91 18.57 1.22 28.08
CA ASN A 91 18.65 0.14 27.09
C ASN A 91 19.19 0.60 25.69
N PHE A 92 19.45 1.89 25.49
CA PHE A 92 19.93 2.47 24.23
C PHE A 92 21.47 2.46 24.05
N GLN A 93 22.24 1.88 24.98
CA GLN A 93 23.71 1.95 24.96
C GLN A 93 24.43 0.60 24.84
N VAL A 94 23.97 -0.31 23.97
CA VAL A 94 24.89 -1.38 23.54
C VAL A 94 25.92 -0.72 22.65
N LYS A 95 27.08 -0.35 23.21
CA LYS A 95 28.20 0.14 22.42
C LYS A 95 28.62 -0.99 21.47
N ALA A 96 28.59 -0.72 20.17
CA ALA A 96 28.96 -1.71 19.17
C ALA A 96 30.46 -2.09 19.26
N SER A 97 31.28 -1.23 19.85
CA SER A 97 32.69 -1.50 20.14
C SER A 97 33.14 -0.77 21.41
N THR A 98 33.94 -1.45 22.24
CA THR A 98 34.71 -0.85 23.34
C THR A 98 36.08 -0.33 22.89
N ASN A 99 36.47 -0.60 21.63
CA ASN A 99 37.69 -0.12 20.99
C ASN A 99 37.36 1.16 20.18
N PRO A 100 38.20 2.22 20.22
CA PRO A 100 37.82 3.58 19.86
C PRO A 100 37.44 3.87 18.40
N PRO A 101 37.72 3.05 17.35
CA PRO A 101 37.33 3.46 16.00
C PRO A 101 35.82 3.45 15.74
N TYR A 102 35.00 2.80 16.59
CA TYR A 102 33.55 2.67 16.37
C TYR A 102 32.73 2.93 17.64
N ASN A 103 32.77 4.18 18.15
CA ASN A 103 32.00 4.60 19.32
C ASN A 103 30.55 5.00 18.94
N PHE A 104 29.80 4.11 18.29
CA PHE A 104 28.37 4.28 18.03
C PHE A 104 27.53 3.43 18.99
N SER A 105 26.34 3.94 19.34
CA SER A 105 25.38 3.21 20.17
C SER A 105 24.43 2.41 19.30
N TYR A 106 24.15 1.17 19.73
CA TYR A 106 23.29 0.23 19.02
C TYR A 106 22.23 -0.36 19.95
N VAL A 107 21.14 -0.87 19.37
CA VAL A 107 19.96 -1.37 20.09
C VAL A 107 19.52 -2.73 19.54
N PRO A 108 20.24 -3.83 19.86
CA PRO A 108 20.01 -5.16 19.24
C PRO A 108 18.58 -5.67 19.38
N TYR A 109 17.97 -5.48 20.54
CA TYR A 109 16.61 -5.96 20.81
C TYR A 109 15.51 -5.23 20.01
N LYS A 110 15.86 -4.16 19.26
CA LYS A 110 14.95 -3.45 18.35
C LYS A 110 15.19 -3.77 16.88
N GLU A 111 16.13 -4.65 16.56
CA GLU A 111 16.46 -4.99 15.16
C GLU A 111 15.23 -5.36 14.32
N GLY A 112 14.28 -6.12 14.88
CA GLY A 112 13.04 -6.47 14.16
C GLY A 112 12.25 -5.24 13.70
N ASP A 113 12.08 -4.23 14.55
CA ASP A 113 11.42 -2.98 14.19
C ASP A 113 12.29 -2.11 13.29
N LEU A 114 13.61 -2.14 13.49
CA LEU A 114 14.56 -1.31 12.75
C LEU A 114 14.76 -1.79 11.31
N GLN A 115 14.70 -3.10 11.08
CA GLN A 115 14.90 -3.72 9.76
C GLN A 115 13.57 -3.96 9.00
N ASP A 116 12.42 -3.68 9.60
CA ASP A 116 11.13 -3.79 8.93
C ASP A 116 10.89 -2.62 7.94
N TRP A 117 11.39 -2.78 6.72
CA TRP A 117 11.16 -1.81 5.65
C TRP A 117 9.75 -1.88 5.04
N SER A 118 8.97 -2.92 5.36
CA SER A 118 7.65 -3.16 4.75
C SER A 118 6.67 -2.01 4.99
N ARG A 119 6.78 -1.33 6.14
CA ARG A 119 5.96 -0.17 6.49
C ARG A 119 6.14 1.00 5.52
N PHE A 120 7.37 1.30 5.10
CA PHE A 120 7.65 2.38 4.16
C PHE A 120 7.14 2.06 2.75
N TYR A 121 7.13 0.79 2.36
CA TYR A 121 6.49 0.38 1.10
C TYR A 121 4.97 0.61 1.09
N LYS A 122 4.31 0.59 2.26
CA LYS A 122 2.89 0.97 2.36
C LYS A 122 2.68 2.47 2.11
N VAL A 123 3.61 3.33 2.58
CA VAL A 123 3.60 4.77 2.25
C VAL A 123 3.78 4.98 0.76
N ILE A 124 4.74 4.29 0.13
CA ILE A 124 4.98 4.36 -1.31
C ILE A 124 3.75 3.88 -2.09
N ALA A 125 3.10 2.81 -1.66
CA ALA A 125 1.88 2.30 -2.27
C ALA A 125 0.74 3.35 -2.19
N GLN A 126 0.56 3.99 -1.03
CA GLN A 126 -0.44 5.04 -0.86
C GLN A 126 -0.16 6.25 -1.77
N ALA A 127 1.11 6.67 -1.90
CA ALA A 127 1.49 7.72 -2.81
C ALA A 127 1.22 7.34 -4.28
N ASN A 128 1.52 6.10 -4.67
CA ASN A 128 1.23 5.60 -6.01
C ASN A 128 -0.27 5.58 -6.33
N LEU A 129 -1.12 5.23 -5.36
CA LEU A 129 -2.58 5.30 -5.53
C LEU A 129 -3.05 6.72 -5.87
N ILE A 130 -2.51 7.74 -5.20
CA ILE A 130 -2.82 9.15 -5.50
C ILE A 130 -2.33 9.51 -6.91
N LEU A 131 -1.10 9.15 -7.25
CA LEU A 131 -0.49 9.45 -8.55
C LEU A 131 -1.16 8.75 -9.71
N GLU A 132 -1.74 7.57 -9.48
CA GLU A 132 -2.47 6.82 -10.50
C GLU A 132 -3.89 7.35 -10.70
N ASN A 133 -4.61 7.65 -9.62
CA ASN A 133 -6.04 7.92 -9.69
C ASN A 133 -6.37 9.40 -9.88
N VAL A 134 -5.63 10.32 -9.24
CA VAL A 134 -5.89 11.77 -9.35
C VAL A 134 -5.85 12.28 -10.80
N PRO A 135 -4.93 11.84 -11.68
CA PRO A 135 -4.93 12.27 -13.08
C PRO A 135 -6.13 11.75 -13.90
N LYS A 136 -6.76 10.65 -13.45
CA LYS A 136 -7.94 10.05 -14.11
C LYS A 136 -9.24 10.75 -13.70
N MET A 137 -9.22 11.55 -12.63
CA MET A 137 -10.39 12.29 -12.14
C MET A 137 -10.77 13.43 -13.09
N SER A 138 -12.07 13.77 -13.13
CA SER A 138 -12.56 14.92 -13.89
C SER A 138 -11.87 16.21 -13.44
N ALA A 139 -11.53 17.09 -14.39
CA ALA A 139 -11.01 18.41 -14.08
C ALA A 139 -11.98 19.25 -13.23
N SER A 140 -13.31 19.02 -13.36
CA SER A 140 -14.34 19.66 -12.55
C SER A 140 -14.38 19.21 -11.09
N SER A 141 -13.71 18.10 -10.75
CA SER A 141 -13.60 17.64 -9.36
C SER A 141 -12.66 18.51 -8.51
N PHE A 142 -11.92 19.43 -9.14
CA PHE A 142 -10.98 20.34 -8.50
C PHE A 142 -11.34 21.81 -8.81
N PRO A 143 -11.16 22.75 -7.87
CA PRO A 143 -11.38 24.18 -8.09
C PRO A 143 -10.45 24.77 -9.15
N SER A 144 -9.26 24.20 -9.31
CA SER A 144 -8.26 24.62 -10.29
C SER A 144 -7.27 23.48 -10.59
N GLU A 145 -6.60 23.56 -11.74
CA GLU A 145 -5.47 22.66 -12.03
C GLU A 145 -4.33 22.79 -11.02
N SER A 146 -4.10 23.98 -10.49
CA SER A 146 -3.11 24.21 -9.43
C SER A 146 -3.43 23.38 -8.18
N SER A 147 -4.70 23.33 -7.77
CA SER A 147 -5.14 22.50 -6.64
C SER A 147 -4.88 21.01 -6.90
N ARG A 148 -5.15 20.52 -8.12
CA ARG A 148 -4.85 19.12 -8.51
C ARG A 148 -3.35 18.85 -8.48
N ASN A 149 -2.55 19.72 -9.08
CA ASN A 149 -1.09 19.58 -9.17
C ASN A 149 -0.42 19.66 -7.81
N ARG A 150 -0.98 20.41 -6.86
CA ARG A 150 -0.53 20.42 -5.47
C ARG A 150 -0.58 19.01 -4.85
N TYR A 151 -1.71 18.30 -4.95
CA TYR A 151 -1.82 16.94 -4.39
C TYR A 151 -0.87 15.95 -5.08
N LEU A 152 -0.69 16.07 -6.40
CA LEU A 152 0.28 15.27 -7.14
C LEU A 152 1.73 15.56 -6.69
N GLY A 153 2.07 16.83 -6.48
CA GLY A 153 3.37 17.26 -5.97
C GLY A 153 3.64 16.74 -4.55
N GLU A 154 2.66 16.83 -3.67
CA GLU A 154 2.74 16.28 -2.30
C GLU A 154 2.98 14.76 -2.34
N ALA A 155 2.25 14.01 -3.18
CA ALA A 155 2.44 12.57 -3.31
C ALA A 155 3.81 12.21 -3.93
N LEU A 156 4.27 12.93 -4.95
CA LEU A 156 5.60 12.74 -5.54
C LEU A 156 6.71 13.01 -4.52
N PHE A 157 6.62 14.10 -3.78
CA PHE A 157 7.56 14.46 -2.73
C PHE A 157 7.62 13.37 -1.66
N MET A 158 6.46 12.93 -1.15
CA MET A 158 6.40 11.89 -0.13
C MET A 158 6.98 10.57 -0.62
N ARG A 159 6.71 10.18 -1.86
CA ARG A 159 7.30 8.97 -2.45
C ARG A 159 8.81 9.07 -2.55
N ALA A 160 9.33 10.17 -3.10
CA ALA A 160 10.77 10.40 -3.25
C ALA A 160 11.48 10.49 -1.89
N TYR A 161 10.88 11.20 -0.94
CA TYR A 161 11.42 11.33 0.41
C TYR A 161 11.42 9.97 1.15
N THR A 162 10.38 9.16 0.97
CA THR A 162 10.34 7.80 1.53
C THR A 162 11.47 6.93 0.98
N TYR A 163 11.74 6.99 -0.33
CA TYR A 163 12.91 6.33 -0.93
C TYR A 163 14.24 6.87 -0.40
N PHE A 164 14.34 8.17 -0.15
CA PHE A 164 15.56 8.79 0.38
C PHE A 164 15.87 8.33 1.82
N ILE A 165 14.85 8.17 2.67
CA ILE A 165 15.06 7.75 4.07
C ILE A 165 15.19 6.24 4.25
N LEU A 166 14.74 5.44 3.27
CA LEU A 166 14.99 4.01 3.25
C LEU A 166 16.52 3.83 3.22
N PRO A 167 17.14 3.26 4.26
CA PRO A 167 18.58 3.10 4.26
C PRO A 167 18.95 2.26 3.06
N ALA A 168 19.97 2.71 2.35
CA ALA A 168 20.72 1.95 1.37
C ALA A 168 21.45 0.80 2.09
N SER A 169 20.68 -0.09 2.70
CA SER A 169 21.13 -1.39 3.14
C SER A 169 21.47 -2.11 1.84
N GLY A 170 22.76 -2.34 1.60
CA GLY A 170 23.23 -3.03 0.40
C GLY A 170 22.34 -4.24 0.14
N GLU A 171 21.75 -4.28 -1.05
CA GLU A 171 20.74 -5.26 -1.47
C GLU A 171 19.41 -5.13 -0.72
N ILE A 172 18.69 -4.04 -1.00
CA ILE A 172 17.23 -4.10 -1.03
C ILE A 172 16.90 -5.23 -2.03
N PRO A 173 16.21 -6.32 -1.65
CA PRO A 173 15.59 -7.19 -2.62
C PRO A 173 14.52 -6.32 -3.25
N CYS A 174 14.88 -5.73 -4.39
CA CYS A 174 13.97 -4.99 -5.20
C CYS A 174 12.85 -5.97 -5.54
N MET A 175 11.78 -5.96 -4.76
CA MET A 175 10.54 -6.66 -5.10
C MET A 175 9.85 -5.96 -6.28
N PHE A 176 10.61 -5.24 -7.11
CA PHE A 176 10.33 -5.05 -8.52
C PHE A 176 11.67 -5.09 -9.27
N PRO A 177 11.74 -5.79 -10.41
CA PRO A 177 12.93 -5.81 -11.23
C PRO A 177 13.35 -4.37 -11.55
N ALA A 178 14.62 -4.19 -11.85
CA ALA A 178 15.25 -2.93 -12.17
C ALA A 178 14.60 -2.04 -13.28
N PRO A 179 13.59 -2.43 -14.10
CA PRO A 179 13.02 -1.50 -15.08
C PRO A 179 12.23 -0.32 -14.49
N LEU A 180 11.79 -0.35 -13.23
CA LEU A 180 10.86 0.70 -12.72
C LEU A 180 11.52 1.80 -11.89
N MET A 181 12.76 1.59 -11.42
CA MET A 181 13.53 2.67 -10.79
C MET A 181 14.11 3.65 -11.84
N MET A 182 14.13 3.25 -13.12
CA MET A 182 14.70 3.98 -14.24
C MET A 182 13.64 4.42 -15.27
N LEU A 183 12.43 4.80 -14.82
CA LEU A 183 11.38 5.27 -15.74
C LEU A 183 10.83 6.67 -15.43
N THR A 184 11.33 7.38 -14.41
CA THR A 184 10.86 8.76 -14.15
C THR A 184 11.94 9.76 -13.77
N MET A 185 13.23 9.46 -13.94
CA MET A 185 14.30 10.43 -13.77
C MET A 185 15.25 10.44 -14.98
N ASP A 186 14.72 10.84 -16.15
CA ASP A 186 15.28 11.86 -17.05
C ASP A 186 14.49 11.85 -18.38
N ILE A 187 14.11 13.02 -18.88
CA ILE A 187 13.04 13.24 -19.88
C ILE A 187 13.58 13.29 -21.32
N SER A 188 14.84 12.94 -21.63
CA SER A 188 15.32 13.23 -23.00
C SER A 188 16.35 12.37 -23.70
N HIS A 189 17.17 11.50 -23.10
CA HIS A 189 18.25 10.84 -23.88
C HIS A 189 18.54 9.37 -23.50
N PRO A 190 19.04 8.53 -24.44
CA PRO A 190 19.11 7.07 -24.30
C PRO A 190 20.39 6.60 -23.59
N LEU A 191 20.25 5.59 -22.72
CA LEU A 191 21.34 5.05 -21.88
C LEU A 191 22.11 3.88 -22.54
N PRO A 192 23.37 3.62 -22.09
CA PRO A 192 24.37 2.85 -22.83
C PRO A 192 24.29 1.32 -22.68
N ASP A 193 25.03 0.65 -23.56
CA ASP A 193 25.02 -0.75 -24.01
C ASP A 193 25.39 -1.86 -22.98
N LEU A 194 25.12 -1.67 -21.67
CA LEU A 194 25.41 -2.69 -20.64
C LEU A 194 24.26 -3.67 -20.37
N MET A 195 23.17 -3.62 -21.15
CA MET A 195 21.95 -4.42 -20.96
C MET A 195 21.83 -5.59 -21.95
N ARG A 196 22.95 -6.23 -22.33
CA ARG A 196 22.92 -7.47 -23.13
C ARG A 196 23.73 -8.57 -22.45
N THR A 197 23.10 -9.36 -21.58
CA THR A 197 23.22 -10.84 -21.57
C THR A 197 22.38 -11.44 -20.44
N LYS A 198 21.47 -12.34 -20.85
CA LYS A 198 20.67 -13.25 -20.03
C LYS A 198 21.59 -14.25 -19.30
N SER A 199 21.59 -14.35 -17.97
CA SER A 199 22.31 -15.48 -17.32
C SER A 199 21.94 -15.89 -15.88
N TRP A 200 20.86 -15.41 -15.22
CA TRP A 200 20.69 -15.71 -13.79
C TRP A 200 19.32 -16.24 -13.35
N ILE A 201 18.84 -17.33 -13.97
CA ILE A 201 17.81 -18.20 -13.37
C ILE A 201 18.49 -19.53 -13.00
N PRO A 202 18.74 -19.85 -11.72
CA PRO A 202 18.96 -21.21 -11.30
C PRO A 202 17.62 -21.92 -11.06
N ALA A 203 17.59 -23.20 -11.40
CA ALA A 203 16.48 -24.14 -11.24
C ALA A 203 16.15 -24.44 -9.76
#